data_AF-A0A377LZH8-F1
#
_entry.id   AF-A0A377LZH8-F1
#
_cell.length_a   1.000
_cell.length_b   1.000
_cell.length_c   1.000
_cell.angle_alpha   90.00
_cell.angle_beta   90.00
_cell.angle_gamma   90.00
#
_symmetry.space_group_name_H-M   'P 1'
#
loop_
_entity.id
_entity.type
_entity.pdbx_description
1 polymer ?
#
loop_
_entity_poly.entity_id
_entity_poly.type
_entity_poly.pdbx_seq_one_letter_code
_entity_poly.pdbx_strand_id
1 'polypeptide(L)'
;MFDFVCNHMSAKSQWFAHYLAQKPGYEDFFISVDPQTDLSAVTRPRALPLLTPFTLDDGSVRHLWTTFSDDQIDLNFASPEVLIAMVDVLLHYLMEGARYIRLDAVGFMWKIPGTSCIHLEQTHRLIQLFRAITDAVAPGTVIITETNVPHKDNVSYFGDGKNEAQMVYQFSLPPLVLHAVHRQDVRALCQWASSLELPSKQTTWFNFLASHDGIGLNPLRGILPESEILSLVETLQQEGALVNWKNNPDGTRSPYEINVTYLDALSAKKDEDTLRIARFILAHAVLLSFPGVPAIYIQSIIGSRNDYEGVERLGYNRAINRKKYQAGEIDHKLDDINSLRHKVYSGLSALISLRRQEKAFHPDSQARF
;
A
#
# COMPACT_ATOMS: atom_id res chain seq x y z
N MET A 1 4.78 11.68 7.86
CA MET A 1 5.16 10.58 6.97
C MET A 1 5.09 11.10 5.56
N PHE A 2 6.10 10.82 4.74
CA PHE A 2 6.19 11.25 3.35
C PHE A 2 6.30 10.01 2.47
N ASP A 3 5.62 10.03 1.34
CA ASP A 3 5.76 9.01 0.29
C ASP A 3 6.99 9.32 -0.55
N PHE A 4 7.97 8.43 -0.48
CA PHE A 4 9.10 8.42 -1.40
C PHE A 4 8.77 7.49 -2.56
N VAL A 5 8.17 8.09 -3.60
CA VAL A 5 7.83 7.43 -4.86
C VAL A 5 9.11 7.19 -5.64
N CYS A 6 9.83 6.14 -5.24
CA CYS A 6 11.19 5.93 -5.69
C CYS A 6 11.28 5.13 -6.99
N ASN A 7 10.28 4.32 -7.34
CA ASN A 7 10.36 3.47 -8.53
C ASN A 7 10.16 4.22 -9.86
N HIS A 8 9.29 5.23 -9.89
CA HIS A 8 8.80 5.81 -11.13
C HIS A 8 8.53 7.31 -10.99
N MET A 9 8.48 8.00 -12.14
CA MET A 9 8.14 9.41 -12.24
C MET A 9 6.94 9.64 -13.17
N SER A 10 6.26 10.77 -12.98
CA SER A 10 5.21 11.17 -13.91
C SER A 10 5.76 11.42 -15.31
N ALA A 11 5.01 11.01 -16.35
CA ALA A 11 5.23 11.42 -17.73
C ALA A 11 5.10 12.94 -17.95
N LYS A 12 4.67 13.71 -16.94
CA LYS A 12 4.64 15.18 -16.94
C LYS A 12 5.78 15.80 -16.10
N SER A 13 6.70 14.98 -15.60
CA SER A 13 7.82 15.45 -14.78
C SER A 13 8.85 16.20 -15.60
N GLN A 14 9.61 17.08 -14.94
CA GLN A 14 10.70 17.80 -15.57
C GLN A 14 11.83 16.85 -16.03
N TRP A 15 12.12 15.79 -15.28
CA TRP A 15 13.12 14.80 -15.66
C TRP A 15 12.71 14.06 -16.93
N PHE A 16 11.43 13.70 -17.05
CA PHE A 16 10.93 13.07 -18.27
C PHE A 16 10.92 14.03 -19.46
N ALA A 17 10.52 15.29 -19.26
CA ALA A 17 10.63 16.31 -20.30
C ALA A 17 12.08 16.52 -20.77
N HIS A 18 13.06 16.47 -19.87
CA HIS A 18 14.47 16.55 -20.20
C HIS A 18 14.98 15.31 -20.95
N TYR A 19 14.52 14.12 -20.59
CA TYR A 19 14.80 12.87 -21.32
C TYR A 19 14.26 12.93 -22.76
N LEU A 20 13.00 13.34 -22.95
CA LEU A 20 12.40 13.47 -24.28
C LEU A 20 13.12 14.51 -25.14
N ALA A 21 13.54 15.62 -24.53
CA ALA A 21 14.36 16.66 -25.16
C ALA A 21 15.83 16.27 -25.37
N GLN A 22 16.21 15.03 -25.03
CA GLN A 22 17.58 14.51 -25.16
C GLN A 22 18.62 15.45 -24.53
N LYS A 23 18.28 16.05 -23.38
CA LYS A 23 19.22 16.93 -22.67
C LYS A 23 20.38 16.11 -22.10
N PRO A 24 21.63 16.60 -22.20
CA PRO A 24 22.78 15.93 -21.61
C PRO A 24 22.60 15.63 -20.12
N GLY A 25 22.93 14.41 -19.70
CA GLY A 25 22.81 13.91 -18.34
C GLY A 25 21.48 13.23 -18.01
N TYR A 26 20.51 13.18 -18.94
CA TYR A 26 19.23 12.51 -18.75
C TYR A 26 19.10 11.21 -19.55
N GLU A 27 20.06 10.86 -20.39
CA GLU A 27 19.99 9.78 -21.38
C GLU A 27 19.60 8.43 -20.76
N ASP A 28 20.05 8.16 -19.55
CA ASP A 28 19.82 6.90 -18.85
C ASP A 28 18.79 7.01 -17.72
N PHE A 29 18.02 8.11 -17.62
CA PHE A 29 17.09 8.29 -16.49
C PHE A 29 15.93 7.28 -16.48
N PHE A 30 15.54 6.79 -17.65
CA PHE A 30 14.42 5.87 -17.85
C PHE A 30 14.87 4.65 -18.64
N ILE A 31 14.10 3.57 -18.53
CA ILE A 31 14.49 2.27 -19.09
C ILE A 31 13.87 2.13 -20.48
N SER A 32 14.67 2.30 -21.53
CA SER A 32 14.26 1.96 -22.90
C SER A 32 14.55 0.49 -23.20
N VAL A 33 13.58 -0.22 -23.76
CA VAL A 33 13.70 -1.65 -24.11
C VAL A 33 13.25 -1.85 -25.55
N ASP A 34 13.93 -2.75 -26.29
CA ASP A 34 13.44 -3.21 -27.59
C ASP A 34 12.11 -3.95 -27.39
N PRO A 35 11.01 -3.59 -28.09
CA PRO A 35 9.73 -4.30 -28.03
C PRO A 35 9.82 -5.81 -28.31
N GLN A 36 10.87 -6.28 -28.98
CA GLN A 36 11.13 -7.70 -29.25
C GLN A 36 11.77 -8.45 -28.08
N THR A 37 12.19 -7.75 -27.02
CA THR A 37 12.78 -8.36 -25.82
C THR A 37 11.75 -9.23 -25.11
N ASP A 38 12.14 -10.46 -24.76
CA ASP A 38 11.28 -11.34 -23.96
C ASP A 38 11.15 -10.81 -22.52
N LEU A 39 9.95 -10.34 -22.19
CA LEU A 39 9.57 -9.84 -20.87
C LEU A 39 8.51 -10.73 -20.21
N SER A 40 8.33 -11.96 -20.69
CA SER A 40 7.31 -12.90 -20.19
C SER A 40 7.50 -13.27 -18.72
N ALA A 41 8.74 -13.25 -18.21
CA ALA A 41 9.07 -13.52 -16.82
C ALA A 41 8.68 -12.37 -15.85
N VAL A 42 8.44 -11.15 -16.35
CA VAL A 42 8.23 -9.96 -15.52
C VAL A 42 6.92 -10.06 -14.74
N THR A 43 6.98 -9.75 -13.44
CA THR A 43 5.79 -9.66 -12.60
C THR A 43 4.99 -8.41 -12.95
N ARG A 44 3.73 -8.60 -13.38
CA ARG A 44 2.85 -7.49 -13.78
C ARG A 44 1.77 -7.23 -12.72
N PRO A 45 1.77 -6.06 -12.06
CA PRO A 45 0.73 -5.70 -11.08
C PRO A 45 -0.59 -5.30 -11.76
N ARG A 46 -0.53 -4.86 -13.03
CA ARG A 46 -1.68 -4.43 -13.82
C ARG A 46 -1.76 -5.23 -15.13
N ALA A 47 -2.97 -5.35 -15.67
CA ALA A 47 -3.20 -5.90 -17.00
C ALA A 47 -2.99 -4.85 -18.12
N LEU A 48 -2.01 -3.95 -17.96
CA LEU A 48 -1.67 -2.88 -18.90
C LEU A 48 -0.31 -3.17 -19.55
N PRO A 49 -0.08 -2.82 -20.84
CA PRO A 49 1.20 -3.02 -21.50
C PRO A 49 2.38 -2.55 -20.65
N LEU A 50 3.46 -3.35 -20.62
CA LEU A 50 4.65 -3.03 -19.83
C LEU A 50 5.50 -1.93 -20.48
N LEU A 51 5.47 -1.86 -21.81
CA LEU A 51 6.23 -0.90 -22.59
C LEU A 51 5.29 0.10 -23.25
N THR A 52 5.58 1.39 -23.09
CA THR A 52 4.84 2.49 -23.70
C THR A 52 5.73 3.25 -24.69
N PRO A 53 5.28 3.50 -25.94
CA PRO A 53 6.06 4.25 -26.92
C PRO A 53 6.04 5.76 -26.63
N PHE A 54 7.21 6.39 -26.69
CA PHE A 54 7.38 7.83 -26.62
C PHE A 54 8.29 8.34 -27.73
N THR A 55 7.95 9.50 -28.28
CA THR A 55 8.74 10.17 -29.33
C THR A 55 9.69 11.17 -28.72
N LEU A 56 10.97 11.08 -29.04
CA LEU A 56 12.02 12.03 -28.66
C LEU A 56 12.00 13.27 -29.57
N ASP A 57 12.75 14.30 -29.21
CA ASP A 57 12.84 15.56 -29.97
C ASP A 57 13.40 15.36 -31.39
N ASP A 58 14.30 14.40 -31.58
CA ASP A 58 14.81 13.99 -32.90
C ASP A 58 13.81 13.19 -33.76
N GLY A 59 12.61 12.93 -33.25
CA GLY A 59 11.55 12.17 -33.92
C GLY A 59 11.67 10.65 -33.79
N SER A 60 12.73 10.13 -33.15
CA SER A 60 12.87 8.70 -32.88
C SER A 60 11.89 8.23 -31.80
N VAL A 61 11.48 6.95 -31.86
CA VAL A 61 10.55 6.35 -30.89
C VAL A 61 11.31 5.41 -29.96
N ARG A 62 11.14 5.60 -28.66
CA ARG A 62 11.64 4.70 -27.60
C ARG A 62 10.46 4.03 -26.91
N HIS A 63 10.61 2.75 -26.56
CA HIS A 63 9.62 2.02 -25.78
C HIS A 63 10.10 1.93 -24.34
N LEU A 64 9.42 2.67 -23.46
CA LEU A 64 9.86 2.86 -22.09
C LEU A 64 9.11 1.95 -21.13
N TRP A 65 9.81 1.48 -20.10
CA TRP A 65 9.26 0.66 -19.04
C TRP A 65 8.24 1.45 -18.20
N THR A 66 7.02 0.92 -18.12
CA THR A 66 5.85 1.54 -17.48
C THR A 66 5.10 0.46 -16.70
N THR A 67 5.60 0.11 -15.52
CA THR A 67 5.12 -1.05 -14.72
C THR A 67 3.64 -0.94 -14.34
N PHE A 68 3.17 0.28 -14.12
CA PHE A 68 1.86 0.56 -13.56
C PHE A 68 0.87 1.18 -14.55
N SER A 69 1.27 2.25 -15.24
CA SER A 69 0.48 2.95 -16.26
C SER A 69 1.39 3.76 -17.17
N ASP A 70 0.86 4.18 -18.32
CA ASP A 70 1.59 4.98 -19.33
C ASP A 70 2.02 6.37 -18.83
N ASP A 71 1.40 6.89 -17.77
CA ASP A 71 1.78 8.13 -17.11
C ASP A 71 2.82 7.96 -15.99
N GLN A 72 3.24 6.73 -15.69
CA GLN A 72 4.19 6.37 -14.63
C GLN A 72 5.41 5.66 -15.23
N ILE A 73 6.48 6.42 -15.49
CA ILE A 73 7.67 5.96 -16.19
C ILE A 73 8.70 5.47 -15.17
N ASP A 74 9.11 4.21 -15.27
CA ASP A 74 10.04 3.60 -14.33
C ASP A 74 11.45 4.20 -14.46
N LEU A 75 12.03 4.56 -13.31
CA LEU A 75 13.40 5.04 -13.18
C LEU A 75 14.40 3.90 -13.35
N ASN A 76 15.52 4.23 -13.98
CA ASN A 76 16.62 3.29 -14.23
C ASN A 76 17.68 3.38 -13.12
N PHE A 77 17.50 2.62 -12.03
CA PHE A 77 18.48 2.57 -10.95
C PHE A 77 19.83 1.93 -11.33
N ALA A 78 19.96 1.33 -12.52
CA ALA A 78 21.26 0.88 -13.01
C ALA A 78 22.18 2.05 -13.40
N SER A 79 21.63 3.24 -13.64
CA SER A 79 22.39 4.48 -13.80
C SER A 79 22.76 5.06 -12.41
N PRO A 80 24.05 5.27 -12.12
CA PRO A 80 24.49 5.98 -10.91
C PRO A 80 23.91 7.39 -10.80
N GLU A 81 23.68 8.08 -11.91
CA GLU A 81 23.14 9.44 -11.98
C GLU A 81 21.69 9.47 -11.44
N VAL A 82 20.88 8.47 -11.81
CA VAL A 82 19.52 8.31 -11.27
C VAL A 82 19.56 8.03 -9.77
N LEU A 83 20.47 7.16 -9.33
CA LEU A 83 20.63 6.86 -7.91
C LEU A 83 20.98 8.12 -7.11
N ILE A 84 21.95 8.91 -7.58
CA ILE A 84 22.36 10.17 -6.93
C ILE A 84 21.18 11.15 -6.91
N ALA A 85 20.48 11.34 -8.02
CA ALA A 85 19.33 12.24 -8.09
C ALA A 85 18.22 11.83 -7.11
N MET A 86 17.98 10.53 -6.94
CA MET A 86 16.99 10.03 -5.98
C MET A 86 17.46 10.12 -4.53
N VAL A 87 18.77 10.00 -4.26
CA VAL A 87 19.34 10.32 -2.95
C VAL A 87 19.15 11.80 -2.62
N ASP A 88 19.32 12.71 -3.58
CA ASP A 88 19.06 14.14 -3.37
C ASP A 88 17.59 14.40 -3.01
N VAL A 89 16.64 13.71 -3.65
CA VAL A 89 15.21 13.78 -3.28
C VAL A 89 14.98 13.28 -1.86
N LEU A 90 15.59 12.16 -1.47
CA LEU A 90 15.50 11.63 -0.11
C LEU A 90 16.05 12.64 0.91
N LEU A 91 17.24 13.19 0.66
CA LEU A 91 17.87 14.20 1.52
C LEU A 91 16.98 15.44 1.64
N HIS A 92 16.37 15.89 0.55
CA HIS A 92 15.44 17.00 0.58
C HIS A 92 14.23 16.72 1.50
N TYR A 93 13.62 15.54 1.40
CA TYR A 93 12.53 15.17 2.32
C TYR A 93 12.96 15.15 3.79
N LEU A 94 14.18 14.71 4.09
CA LEU A 94 14.74 14.74 5.44
C LEU A 94 14.94 16.17 5.93
N MET A 95 15.42 17.07 5.06
CA MET A 95 15.55 18.51 5.36
C MET A 95 14.20 19.18 5.64
N GLU A 96 13.15 18.80 4.90
CA GLU A 96 11.77 19.27 5.12
C GLU A 96 11.10 18.65 6.37
N GLY A 97 11.84 17.83 7.13
CA GLY A 97 11.39 17.31 8.42
C GLY A 97 10.65 15.98 8.36
N ALA A 98 10.79 15.21 7.27
CA ALA A 98 10.25 13.86 7.24
C ALA A 98 10.85 12.99 8.36
N ARG A 99 9.97 12.37 9.16
CA ARG A 99 10.34 11.41 10.23
C ARG A 99 9.97 9.97 9.89
N TYR A 100 9.13 9.79 8.88
CA TYR A 100 8.75 8.50 8.33
C TYR A 100 8.79 8.61 6.82
N ILE A 101 9.56 7.74 6.18
CA ILE A 101 9.72 7.65 4.72
C ILE A 101 9.07 6.34 4.27
N ARG A 102 7.99 6.42 3.50
CA ARG A 102 7.34 5.25 2.90
C ARG A 102 7.94 5.03 1.51
N LEU A 103 8.60 3.89 1.30
CA LEU A 103 9.13 3.48 0.01
C LEU A 103 8.01 2.87 -0.83
N ASP A 104 7.50 3.65 -1.77
CA ASP A 104 6.40 3.24 -2.66
C ASP A 104 6.92 2.42 -3.84
N ALA A 105 6.19 1.34 -4.17
CA ALA A 105 6.54 0.43 -5.27
C ALA A 105 7.97 -0.12 -5.18
N VAL A 106 8.51 -0.22 -3.95
CA VAL A 106 9.93 -0.50 -3.70
C VAL A 106 10.40 -1.79 -4.36
N GLY A 107 9.55 -2.81 -4.43
CA GLY A 107 9.91 -4.10 -5.01
C GLY A 107 10.33 -4.06 -6.48
N PHE A 108 9.88 -3.04 -7.24
CA PHE A 108 10.10 -2.93 -8.68
C PHE A 108 11.32 -2.08 -9.06
N MET A 109 12.10 -1.59 -8.09
CA MET A 109 13.17 -0.62 -8.35
C MET A 109 14.24 -1.13 -9.33
N TRP A 110 14.57 -2.43 -9.32
CA TRP A 110 15.58 -3.00 -10.21
C TRP A 110 15.00 -3.93 -11.28
N LYS A 111 15.51 -3.83 -12.51
CA LYS A 111 14.96 -4.50 -13.69
C LYS A 111 16.06 -5.30 -14.39
N ILE A 112 15.81 -6.59 -14.61
CA ILE A 112 16.68 -7.49 -15.40
C ILE A 112 15.76 -8.33 -16.29
N PRO A 113 15.70 -8.08 -17.61
CA PRO A 113 14.95 -8.94 -18.54
C PRO A 113 15.29 -10.42 -18.36
N GLY A 114 14.28 -11.29 -18.44
CA GLY A 114 14.40 -12.71 -18.11
C GLY A 114 14.25 -13.05 -16.62
N THR A 115 14.05 -12.07 -15.74
CA THR A 115 13.71 -12.28 -14.31
C THR A 115 12.30 -11.76 -14.00
N SER A 116 11.87 -11.93 -12.75
CA SER A 116 10.61 -11.39 -12.25
C SER A 116 10.57 -9.85 -12.19
N CYS A 117 11.72 -9.18 -12.22
CA CYS A 117 11.88 -7.73 -11.98
C CYS A 117 11.18 -7.23 -10.71
N ILE A 118 11.08 -8.09 -9.69
CA ILE A 118 10.54 -7.75 -8.38
C ILE A 118 11.35 -8.49 -7.31
N HIS A 119 11.61 -7.82 -6.18
CA HIS A 119 12.38 -8.37 -5.04
C HIS A 119 13.83 -8.77 -5.38
N LEU A 120 14.43 -8.19 -6.42
CA LEU A 120 15.82 -8.50 -6.79
C LEU A 120 16.81 -8.04 -5.70
N GLU A 121 17.96 -8.71 -5.59
CA GLU A 121 18.98 -8.37 -4.58
C GLU A 121 19.40 -6.89 -4.67
N GLN A 122 19.50 -6.35 -5.88
CA GLN A 122 19.85 -4.94 -6.10
C GLN A 122 18.82 -3.99 -5.48
N THR A 123 17.53 -4.34 -5.49
CA THR A 123 16.49 -3.58 -4.77
C THR A 123 16.81 -3.53 -3.28
N HIS A 124 17.14 -4.66 -2.66
CA HIS A 124 17.56 -4.71 -1.26
C HIS A 124 18.80 -3.85 -0.98
N ARG A 125 19.80 -3.87 -1.89
CA ARG A 125 21.00 -3.01 -1.77
C ARG A 125 20.67 -1.52 -1.83
N LEU A 126 19.73 -1.11 -2.68
CA LEU A 126 19.26 0.28 -2.73
C LEU A 126 18.61 0.71 -1.42
N ILE A 127 17.78 -0.16 -0.83
CA ILE A 127 17.13 0.11 0.47
C ILE A 127 18.18 0.20 1.58
N GLN A 128 19.17 -0.71 1.60
CA GLN A 128 20.29 -0.66 2.55
C GLN A 128 21.06 0.65 2.45
N LEU A 129 21.28 1.15 1.23
CA LEU A 129 21.92 2.45 1.00
C LEU A 129 21.05 3.60 1.53
N PHE A 130 19.76 3.64 1.19
CA PHE A 130 18.84 4.67 1.69
C PHE A 130 18.76 4.65 3.22
N ARG A 131 18.76 3.46 3.82
CA ARG A 131 18.79 3.27 5.26
C ARG A 131 20.08 3.82 5.88
N ALA A 132 21.24 3.48 5.33
CA ALA A 132 22.52 3.97 5.82
C ALA A 132 22.64 5.50 5.72
N ILE A 133 22.19 6.10 4.62
CA ILE A 133 22.14 7.56 4.45
C ILE A 133 21.24 8.18 5.52
N THR A 134 20.02 7.66 5.66
CA THR A 134 19.03 8.18 6.62
C THR A 134 19.53 8.10 8.05
N ASP A 135 20.11 6.97 8.47
CA ASP A 135 20.68 6.80 9.81
C ASP A 135 21.84 7.77 10.09
N ALA A 136 22.64 8.09 9.06
CA ALA A 136 23.78 8.98 9.19
C ALA A 136 23.38 10.46 9.29
N VAL A 137 22.41 10.91 8.49
CA VAL A 137 22.08 12.35 8.36
C VAL A 137 20.84 12.77 9.15
N ALA A 138 19.94 11.84 9.45
CA ALA A 138 18.67 12.09 10.13
C ALA A 138 18.31 10.93 11.09
N PRO A 139 19.14 10.67 12.12
CA PRO A 139 18.93 9.56 13.05
C PRO A 139 17.54 9.64 13.72
N GLY A 140 16.87 8.50 13.80
CA GLY A 140 15.50 8.38 14.32
C GLY A 140 14.40 8.48 13.26
N THR A 141 14.74 8.78 12.00
CA THR A 141 13.81 8.62 10.88
C THR A 141 13.55 7.14 10.61
N VAL A 142 12.29 6.79 10.38
CA VAL A 142 11.83 5.43 10.12
C VAL A 142 11.55 5.22 8.64
N ILE A 143 12.15 4.19 8.04
CA ILE A 143 11.83 3.71 6.70
C ILE A 143 10.76 2.62 6.80
N ILE A 144 9.72 2.77 5.99
CA ILE A 144 8.62 1.82 5.85
C ILE A 144 8.60 1.33 4.40
N THR A 145 8.64 0.03 4.15
CA THR A 145 8.46 -0.51 2.79
C THR A 145 7.01 -0.83 2.53
N GLU A 146 6.52 -0.47 1.36
CA GLU A 146 5.22 -0.91 0.88
C GLU A 146 5.35 -2.03 -0.14
N THR A 147 4.93 -3.24 0.26
CA THR A 147 4.84 -4.40 -0.63
C THR A 147 3.59 -5.22 -0.35
N ASN A 148 2.59 -5.11 -1.23
CA ASN A 148 1.35 -5.89 -1.19
C ASN A 148 1.55 -7.31 -1.79
N VAL A 149 2.39 -8.10 -1.12
CA VAL A 149 2.87 -9.41 -1.56
C VAL A 149 2.66 -10.46 -0.46
N PRO A 150 2.86 -11.77 -0.74
CA PRO A 150 2.79 -12.80 0.30
C PRO A 150 3.75 -12.50 1.46
N HIS A 151 3.40 -12.98 2.66
CA HIS A 151 4.09 -12.61 3.90
C HIS A 151 5.62 -12.80 3.84
N LYS A 152 6.10 -13.92 3.27
CA LYS A 152 7.52 -14.23 3.15
C LYS A 152 8.30 -13.16 2.37
N ASP A 153 7.74 -12.65 1.29
CA ASP A 153 8.38 -11.64 0.44
C ASP A 153 8.28 -10.24 1.06
N ASN A 154 7.27 -10.01 1.90
CA ASN A 154 7.09 -8.75 2.61
C ASN A 154 8.09 -8.60 3.76
N VAL A 155 8.35 -9.67 4.53
CA VAL A 155 9.28 -9.62 5.67
C VAL A 155 10.75 -9.59 5.28
N SER A 156 11.09 -9.96 4.03
CA SER A 156 12.48 -9.89 3.56
C SER A 156 13.02 -8.46 3.56
N TYR A 157 12.16 -7.45 3.49
CA TYR A 157 12.51 -6.02 3.53
C TYR A 157 12.95 -5.50 4.90
N PHE A 158 12.94 -6.34 5.93
CA PHE A 158 13.68 -6.05 7.14
C PHE A 158 15.19 -6.28 6.98
N GLY A 159 15.63 -6.92 5.89
CA GLY A 159 17.02 -7.28 5.66
C GLY A 159 17.53 -8.24 6.74
N ASP A 160 18.64 -7.91 7.39
CA ASP A 160 19.17 -8.64 8.56
C ASP A 160 18.48 -8.25 9.89
N GLY A 161 17.41 -7.47 9.81
CA GLY A 161 16.70 -6.89 10.93
C GLY A 161 17.28 -5.56 11.42
N LYS A 162 18.34 -5.03 10.80
CA LYS A 162 18.98 -3.78 11.21
C LYS A 162 19.38 -2.87 10.04
N ASN A 163 19.52 -3.41 8.84
CA ASN A 163 20.13 -2.71 7.71
C ASN A 163 19.16 -2.25 6.60
N GLU A 164 17.89 -2.63 6.63
CA GLU A 164 16.86 -2.17 5.67
C GLU A 164 15.74 -1.39 6.37
N ALA A 165 14.46 -1.68 6.06
CA ALA A 165 13.34 -0.98 6.65
C ALA A 165 13.20 -1.31 8.14
N GLN A 166 12.82 -0.32 8.94
CA GLN A 166 12.43 -0.55 10.33
C GLN A 166 10.97 -1.01 10.42
N MET A 167 10.16 -0.77 9.40
CA MET A 167 8.76 -1.15 9.37
C MET A 167 8.35 -1.74 8.02
N VAL A 168 7.50 -2.75 8.06
CA VAL A 168 6.80 -3.28 6.87
C VAL A 168 5.29 -3.31 7.13
N TYR A 169 4.51 -3.08 6.08
CA TYR A 169 3.05 -3.14 6.15
C TYR A 169 2.55 -4.56 6.42
N GLN A 170 1.52 -4.72 7.26
CA GLN A 170 0.80 -6.00 7.40
C GLN A 170 -0.41 -6.06 6.47
N PHE A 171 -0.17 -6.27 5.17
CA PHE A 171 -1.23 -6.32 4.15
C PHE A 171 -2.20 -7.51 4.31
N SER A 172 -1.81 -8.57 5.03
CA SER A 172 -2.72 -9.68 5.36
C SER A 172 -3.72 -9.32 6.46
N LEU A 173 -3.45 -8.33 7.32
CA LEU A 173 -4.31 -7.97 8.45
C LEU A 173 -5.70 -7.47 8.02
N PRO A 174 -5.84 -6.46 7.13
CA PRO A 174 -7.16 -5.96 6.72
C PRO A 174 -8.12 -7.05 6.22
N PRO A 175 -7.74 -7.90 5.25
CA PRO A 175 -8.64 -8.92 4.74
C PRO A 175 -8.86 -10.08 5.69
N LEU A 176 -7.92 -10.43 6.58
CA LEU A 176 -8.12 -11.47 7.60
C LEU A 176 -9.10 -11.04 8.68
N VAL A 177 -9.02 -9.79 9.15
CA VAL A 177 -10.01 -9.23 10.09
C VAL A 177 -11.39 -9.19 9.44
N LEU A 178 -11.45 -8.81 8.16
CA LEU A 178 -12.69 -8.80 7.40
C LEU A 178 -13.28 -10.21 7.27
N HIS A 179 -12.48 -11.18 6.86
CA HIS A 179 -12.86 -12.59 6.77
C HIS A 179 -13.38 -13.11 8.11
N ALA A 180 -12.67 -12.84 9.21
CA ALA A 180 -13.06 -13.29 10.54
C ALA A 180 -14.41 -12.74 11.00
N VAL A 181 -14.71 -11.47 10.71
CA VAL A 181 -16.00 -10.85 11.03
C VAL A 181 -17.13 -11.45 10.20
N HIS A 182 -16.92 -11.65 8.89
CA HIS A 182 -17.93 -12.22 8.00
C HIS A 182 -18.21 -13.70 8.25
N ARG A 183 -17.17 -14.47 8.56
CA ARG A 183 -17.27 -15.92 8.83
C ARG A 183 -17.60 -16.23 10.29
N GLN A 184 -17.50 -15.24 11.18
CA GLN A 184 -17.58 -15.41 12.63
C GLN A 184 -16.57 -16.47 13.13
N ASP A 185 -15.37 -16.45 12.55
CA ASP A 185 -14.32 -17.44 12.79
C ASP A 185 -12.94 -16.78 12.78
N VAL A 186 -12.25 -16.84 13.91
CA VAL A 186 -10.93 -16.20 14.10
C VAL A 186 -9.76 -17.15 13.83
N ARG A 187 -9.99 -18.43 13.52
CA ARG A 187 -8.92 -19.45 13.44
C ARG A 187 -7.80 -19.05 12.48
N ALA A 188 -8.15 -18.61 11.27
CA ALA A 188 -7.16 -18.20 10.27
C ALA A 188 -6.39 -16.94 10.71
N LEU A 189 -7.08 -15.95 11.29
CA LEU A 189 -6.46 -14.73 11.81
C LEU A 189 -5.48 -15.05 12.95
N CYS A 190 -5.89 -15.85 13.94
CA CYS A 190 -5.05 -16.26 15.05
C CYS A 190 -3.85 -17.10 14.59
N GLN A 191 -4.08 -18.07 13.69
CA GLN A 191 -2.98 -18.90 13.18
C GLN A 191 -1.92 -18.07 12.44
N TRP A 192 -2.35 -17.14 11.59
CA TRP A 192 -1.45 -16.20 10.92
C TRP A 192 -0.76 -15.27 11.92
N ALA A 193 -1.49 -14.69 12.88
CA ALA A 193 -0.92 -13.79 13.88
C ALA A 193 0.12 -14.49 14.75
N SER A 194 -0.10 -15.76 15.11
CA SER A 194 0.84 -16.60 15.86
C SER A 194 2.12 -16.95 15.10
N SER A 195 2.14 -16.83 13.76
CA SER A 195 3.35 -17.06 12.96
C SER A 195 4.20 -15.81 12.76
N LEU A 196 3.78 -14.66 13.28
CA LEU A 196 4.48 -13.40 13.07
C LEU A 196 5.71 -13.32 13.97
N GLU A 197 6.89 -13.23 13.35
CA GLU A 197 8.16 -13.05 14.04
C GLU A 197 8.91 -11.85 13.48
N LEU A 198 9.48 -11.03 14.37
CA LEU A 198 10.34 -9.91 13.99
C LEU A 198 11.80 -10.37 14.03
N PRO A 199 12.61 -10.01 13.02
CA PRO A 199 14.02 -10.41 12.97
C PRO A 199 14.87 -9.69 14.03
N SER A 200 14.41 -8.54 14.56
CA SER A 200 15.11 -7.82 15.62
C SER A 200 14.16 -6.92 16.43
N LYS A 201 14.66 -6.35 17.52
CA LYS A 201 13.96 -5.31 18.30
C LYS A 201 14.02 -3.91 17.70
N GLN A 202 14.71 -3.74 16.56
CA GLN A 202 14.78 -2.47 15.82
C GLN A 202 13.74 -2.41 14.70
N THR A 203 13.02 -3.52 14.48
CA THR A 203 11.97 -3.60 13.48
C THR A 203 10.61 -3.77 14.14
N THR A 204 9.56 -3.34 13.46
CA THR A 204 8.19 -3.56 13.92
C THR A 204 7.20 -3.56 12.76
N TRP A 205 5.97 -3.97 13.02
CA TRP A 205 4.90 -4.01 12.03
C TRP A 205 4.24 -2.65 11.87
N PHE A 206 3.88 -2.29 10.63
CA PHE A 206 2.97 -1.18 10.34
C PHE A 206 1.59 -1.76 10.02
N ASN A 207 0.70 -1.67 11.01
CA ASN A 207 -0.61 -2.30 10.97
C ASN A 207 -1.67 -1.31 10.47
N PHE A 208 -2.60 -1.77 9.66
CA PHE A 208 -3.70 -0.95 9.15
C PHE A 208 -4.88 -1.85 8.79
N LEU A 209 -6.05 -1.24 8.62
CA LEU A 209 -7.26 -1.93 8.10
C LEU A 209 -7.78 -1.29 6.81
N ALA A 210 -7.39 -0.05 6.53
CA ALA A 210 -7.80 0.65 5.32
C ALA A 210 -6.66 1.55 4.84
N SER A 211 -6.60 1.78 3.54
CA SER A 211 -5.66 2.73 2.94
C SER A 211 -6.35 3.49 1.81
N HIS A 212 -5.58 4.29 1.09
CA HIS A 212 -6.05 4.91 -0.14
C HIS A 212 -6.31 3.88 -1.25
N ASP A 213 -5.69 2.71 -1.18
CA ASP A 213 -5.93 1.61 -2.11
C ASP A 213 -7.09 0.72 -1.64
N GLY A 214 -7.47 -0.25 -2.47
CA GLY A 214 -8.43 -1.26 -2.06
C GLY A 214 -7.78 -2.31 -1.15
N ILE A 215 -8.61 -3.18 -0.60
CA ILE A 215 -8.19 -4.32 0.22
C ILE A 215 -7.58 -5.37 -0.73
N GLY A 216 -6.26 -5.53 -0.67
CA GLY A 216 -5.53 -6.50 -1.47
C GLY A 216 -5.86 -7.94 -1.08
N LEU A 217 -6.00 -8.81 -2.08
CA LEU A 217 -6.34 -10.23 -1.86
C LEU A 217 -5.14 -11.16 -2.01
N ASN A 218 -4.08 -10.71 -2.68
CA ASN A 218 -2.85 -11.50 -2.83
C ASN A 218 -2.22 -11.92 -1.48
N PRO A 219 -2.19 -11.07 -0.43
CA PRO A 219 -1.67 -11.44 0.88
C PRO A 219 -2.46 -12.53 1.61
N LEU A 220 -3.67 -12.88 1.16
CA LEU A 220 -4.45 -14.00 1.71
C LEU A 220 -4.03 -15.34 1.12
N ARG A 221 -3.42 -15.36 -0.08
CA ARG A 221 -3.08 -16.60 -0.78
C ARG A 221 -1.94 -17.29 -0.05
N GLY A 222 -2.16 -18.56 0.29
CA GLY A 222 -1.29 -19.33 1.17
C GLY A 222 -1.69 -19.29 2.65
N ILE A 223 -2.65 -18.43 3.03
CA ILE A 223 -3.26 -18.40 4.38
C ILE A 223 -4.67 -19.00 4.34
N LEU A 224 -5.48 -18.58 3.36
CA LEU A 224 -6.86 -19.04 3.18
C LEU A 224 -7.01 -19.88 1.90
N PRO A 225 -7.95 -20.83 1.86
CA PRO A 225 -8.37 -21.48 0.63
C PRO A 225 -8.94 -20.45 -0.37
N GLU A 226 -8.65 -20.58 -1.67
CA GLU A 226 -9.14 -19.64 -2.69
C GLU A 226 -10.68 -19.57 -2.71
N SER A 227 -11.38 -20.67 -2.42
CA SER A 227 -12.85 -20.69 -2.31
C SER A 227 -13.39 -19.75 -1.22
N GLU A 228 -12.68 -19.60 -0.10
CA GLU A 228 -13.07 -18.66 0.96
C GLU A 228 -12.79 -17.21 0.57
N ILE A 229 -11.68 -16.97 -0.15
CA ILE A 229 -11.37 -15.65 -0.71
C ILE A 229 -12.46 -15.23 -1.69
N LEU A 230 -12.85 -16.12 -2.61
CA LEU A 230 -13.90 -15.85 -3.60
C LEU A 230 -15.27 -15.62 -2.94
N SER A 231 -15.62 -16.43 -1.93
CA SER A 231 -16.88 -16.25 -1.18
C SER A 231 -16.95 -14.89 -0.46
N LEU A 232 -15.83 -14.43 0.12
CA LEU A 232 -15.75 -13.09 0.71
C LEU A 232 -15.93 -12.00 -0.35
N VAL A 233 -15.27 -12.13 -1.50
CA VAL A 233 -15.40 -11.19 -2.63
C VAL A 233 -16.84 -11.09 -3.11
N GLU A 234 -17.49 -12.24 -3.34
CA GLU A 234 -18.89 -12.31 -3.78
C GLU A 234 -19.83 -11.63 -2.77
N THR A 235 -19.66 -11.92 -1.48
CA THR A 235 -20.47 -11.33 -0.40
C THR A 235 -20.33 -9.81 -0.40
N LEU A 236 -19.11 -9.30 -0.43
CA LEU A 236 -18.85 -7.85 -0.40
C LEU A 236 -19.36 -7.16 -1.68
N GLN A 237 -19.26 -7.83 -2.83
CA GLN A 237 -19.77 -7.29 -4.09
C GLN A 237 -21.30 -7.19 -4.08
N GLN A 238 -22.01 -8.17 -3.49
CA GLN A 238 -23.47 -8.09 -3.27
C GLN A 238 -23.83 -6.91 -2.36
N GLU A 239 -22.98 -6.60 -1.38
CA GLU A 239 -23.10 -5.44 -0.50
C GLU A 239 -22.52 -4.14 -1.11
N GLY A 240 -22.21 -4.14 -2.42
CA GLY A 240 -21.88 -2.94 -3.18
C GLY A 240 -20.42 -2.51 -3.15
N ALA A 241 -19.49 -3.40 -2.76
CA ALA A 241 -18.07 -3.23 -3.03
C ALA A 241 -17.78 -3.38 -4.54
N LEU A 242 -16.71 -2.74 -5.02
CA LEU A 242 -16.26 -2.85 -6.41
C LEU A 242 -14.96 -3.64 -6.47
N VAL A 243 -14.84 -4.58 -7.41
CA VAL A 243 -13.71 -5.51 -7.45
C VAL A 243 -12.86 -5.26 -8.69
N ASN A 244 -11.55 -5.16 -8.49
CA ASN A 244 -10.59 -5.17 -9.59
C ASN A 244 -10.10 -6.60 -9.84
N TRP A 245 -10.06 -6.97 -11.12
CA TRP A 245 -9.77 -8.31 -11.57
C TRP A 245 -8.54 -8.33 -12.47
N LYS A 246 -7.78 -9.41 -12.39
CA LYS A 246 -6.65 -9.70 -13.27
C LYS A 246 -7.04 -10.81 -14.24
N ASN A 247 -6.61 -10.70 -15.49
CA ASN A 247 -6.70 -11.78 -16.47
C ASN A 247 -5.50 -12.72 -16.29
N ASN A 248 -5.78 -14.01 -16.19
CA ASN A 248 -4.78 -15.05 -16.06
C ASN A 248 -4.37 -15.58 -17.45
N PRO A 249 -3.16 -16.17 -17.59
CA PRO A 249 -2.70 -16.72 -18.87
C PRO A 249 -3.61 -17.83 -19.43
N ASP A 250 -4.33 -18.54 -18.55
CA ASP A 250 -5.28 -19.60 -18.91
C ASP A 250 -6.66 -19.07 -19.35
N GLY A 251 -6.83 -17.74 -19.45
CA GLY A 251 -8.08 -17.08 -19.82
C GLY A 251 -9.07 -16.88 -18.67
N THR A 252 -8.77 -17.39 -17.47
CA THR A 252 -9.60 -17.13 -16.28
C THR A 252 -9.35 -15.73 -15.72
N ARG A 253 -10.17 -15.31 -14.75
CA ARG A 253 -9.97 -14.05 -14.01
C ARG A 253 -9.90 -14.32 -12.53
N SER A 254 -8.99 -13.62 -11.85
CA SER A 254 -8.87 -13.66 -10.40
C SER A 254 -9.06 -12.26 -9.82
N PRO A 255 -9.81 -12.11 -8.72
CA PRO A 255 -9.89 -10.82 -8.04
C PRO A 255 -8.55 -10.57 -7.34
N TYR A 256 -8.09 -9.32 -7.39
CA TYR A 256 -6.85 -8.92 -6.71
C TYR A 256 -7.05 -7.81 -5.68
N GLU A 257 -8.14 -7.04 -5.77
CA GLU A 257 -8.40 -5.89 -4.91
C GLU A 257 -9.90 -5.64 -4.76
N ILE A 258 -10.36 -5.44 -3.52
CA ILE A 258 -11.73 -5.04 -3.17
C ILE A 258 -11.76 -3.56 -2.79
N ASN A 259 -12.56 -2.76 -3.49
CA ASN A 259 -12.70 -1.32 -3.28
C ASN A 259 -14.00 -1.03 -2.53
N VAL A 260 -13.86 -0.61 -1.28
CA VAL A 260 -14.95 -0.35 -0.34
C VAL A 260 -14.39 0.46 0.84
N THR A 261 -15.21 1.27 1.50
CA THR A 261 -14.84 1.82 2.81
C THR A 261 -14.84 0.70 3.85
N TYR A 262 -13.91 0.69 4.79
CA TYR A 262 -13.82 -0.42 5.75
C TYR A 262 -15.07 -0.52 6.66
N LEU A 263 -15.74 0.61 6.89
CA LEU A 263 -17.02 0.67 7.61
C LEU A 263 -18.13 -0.08 6.88
N ASP A 264 -18.24 0.09 5.55
CA ASP A 264 -19.19 -0.66 4.72
C ASP A 264 -18.73 -2.09 4.46
N ALA A 265 -17.43 -2.35 4.43
CA ALA A 265 -16.91 -3.70 4.26
C ALA A 265 -17.37 -4.64 5.37
N LEU A 266 -17.48 -4.16 6.61
CA LEU A 266 -17.78 -4.98 7.78
C LEU A 266 -19.27 -5.27 7.98
N SER A 267 -20.18 -4.70 7.18
CA SER A 267 -21.63 -4.79 7.45
C SER A 267 -22.45 -4.83 6.18
N ALA A 268 -23.61 -5.48 6.23
CA ALA A 268 -24.56 -5.43 5.14
C ALA A 268 -25.16 -4.02 5.01
N LYS A 269 -25.63 -3.65 3.81
CA LYS A 269 -26.29 -2.35 3.58
C LYS A 269 -27.50 -2.13 4.48
N LYS A 270 -28.25 -3.21 4.73
CA LYS A 270 -29.46 -3.20 5.58
C LYS A 270 -29.18 -3.15 7.08
N ASP A 271 -27.93 -3.36 7.51
CA ASP A 271 -27.61 -3.35 8.93
C ASP A 271 -27.80 -1.94 9.51
N GLU A 272 -28.37 -1.88 10.70
CA GLU A 272 -28.50 -0.65 11.46
C GLU A 272 -27.12 -0.09 11.85
N ASP A 273 -27.05 1.23 12.02
CA ASP A 273 -25.81 1.91 12.38
C ASP A 273 -25.25 1.41 13.71
N THR A 274 -26.10 1.01 14.67
CA THR A 274 -25.65 0.43 15.94
C THR A 274 -24.77 -0.81 15.72
N LEU A 275 -25.22 -1.74 14.86
CA LEU A 275 -24.47 -2.96 14.55
C LEU A 275 -23.21 -2.66 13.73
N ARG A 276 -23.33 -1.73 12.77
CA ARG A 276 -22.21 -1.29 11.93
C ARG A 276 -21.09 -0.68 12.76
N ILE A 277 -21.43 0.22 13.69
CA ILE A 277 -20.48 0.82 14.63
C ILE A 277 -19.85 -0.26 15.50
N ALA A 278 -20.64 -1.18 16.06
CA ALA A 278 -20.11 -2.24 16.92
C ALA A 278 -19.05 -3.11 16.21
N ARG A 279 -19.31 -3.54 14.97
CA ARG A 279 -18.33 -4.30 14.16
C ARG A 279 -17.10 -3.46 13.80
N PHE A 280 -17.30 -2.19 13.50
CA PHE A 280 -16.21 -1.29 13.17
C PHE A 280 -15.27 -1.02 14.36
N ILE A 281 -15.83 -0.79 15.54
CA ILE A 281 -15.09 -0.62 16.79
C ILE A 281 -14.39 -1.93 17.17
N LEU A 282 -15.04 -3.09 17.01
CA LEU A 282 -14.40 -4.40 17.19
C LEU A 282 -13.17 -4.55 16.30
N ALA A 283 -13.29 -4.30 15.00
CA ALA A 283 -12.17 -4.43 14.07
C ALA A 283 -11.01 -3.49 14.44
N HIS A 284 -11.31 -2.24 14.81
CA HIS A 284 -10.27 -1.29 15.23
C HIS A 284 -9.69 -1.59 16.61
N ALA A 285 -10.43 -2.25 17.51
CA ALA A 285 -9.87 -2.77 18.75
C ALA A 285 -8.84 -3.88 18.49
N VAL A 286 -9.06 -4.72 17.46
CA VAL A 286 -8.04 -5.66 16.98
C VAL A 286 -6.83 -4.91 16.46
N LEU A 287 -7.01 -3.94 15.55
CA LEU A 287 -5.90 -3.12 15.02
C LEU A 287 -5.09 -2.44 16.13
N LEU A 288 -5.79 -1.82 17.10
CA LEU A 288 -5.19 -1.05 18.19
C LEU A 288 -4.64 -1.93 19.31
N SER A 289 -4.90 -3.23 19.33
CA SER A 289 -4.24 -4.17 20.25
C SER A 289 -3.15 -5.00 19.58
N PHE A 290 -3.10 -5.03 18.23
CA PHE A 290 -2.09 -5.77 17.48
C PHE A 290 -0.66 -5.20 17.72
N PRO A 291 0.37 -6.07 17.85
CA PRO A 291 1.76 -5.66 18.04
C PRO A 291 2.27 -4.93 16.81
N GLY A 292 2.90 -3.78 17.03
CA GLY A 292 3.31 -2.86 15.97
C GLY A 292 2.65 -1.50 16.08
N VAL A 293 2.83 -0.67 15.05
CA VAL A 293 2.30 0.69 14.97
C VAL A 293 0.99 0.68 14.16
N PRO A 294 -0.16 1.01 14.78
CA PRO A 294 -1.43 1.08 14.06
C PRO A 294 -1.56 2.40 13.31
N ALA A 295 -2.00 2.32 12.06
CA ALA A 295 -2.34 3.44 11.21
C ALA A 295 -3.86 3.45 10.94
N ILE A 296 -4.50 4.55 11.30
CA ILE A 296 -5.93 4.75 11.07
C ILE A 296 -6.10 5.64 9.85
N TYR A 297 -6.79 5.12 8.84
CA TYR A 297 -7.07 5.86 7.63
C TYR A 297 -8.05 7.01 7.88
N ILE A 298 -7.84 8.13 7.21
CA ILE A 298 -8.65 9.33 7.42
C ILE A 298 -10.15 9.09 7.17
N GLN A 299 -10.50 8.30 6.14
CA GLN A 299 -11.91 7.97 5.88
C GLN A 299 -12.52 7.08 6.98
N SER A 300 -11.70 6.26 7.64
CA SER A 300 -12.12 5.43 8.76
C SER A 300 -12.45 6.28 10.00
N ILE A 301 -11.55 7.19 10.39
CA ILE A 301 -11.74 7.97 11.63
C ILE A 301 -12.93 8.95 11.54
N ILE A 302 -13.24 9.45 10.34
CA ILE A 302 -14.38 10.35 10.12
C ILE A 302 -15.69 9.61 9.81
N GLY A 303 -15.71 8.26 9.86
CA GLY A 303 -16.90 7.45 9.63
C GLY A 303 -17.48 7.57 8.21
N SER A 304 -16.63 7.62 7.19
CA SER A 304 -17.06 7.70 5.80
C SER A 304 -17.75 6.42 5.32
N ARG A 305 -18.74 6.61 4.46
CA ARG A 305 -19.42 5.56 3.68
C ARG A 305 -18.92 5.58 2.24
N ASN A 306 -19.23 4.54 1.48
CA ASN A 306 -18.89 4.40 0.06
C ASN A 306 -19.31 5.63 -0.76
N ASP A 307 -18.36 6.18 -1.52
CA ASP A 307 -18.55 7.34 -2.40
C ASP A 307 -18.83 6.90 -3.84
N TYR A 308 -20.06 6.41 -4.08
CA TYR A 308 -20.48 5.95 -5.41
C TYR A 308 -20.47 7.09 -6.45
N GLU A 309 -20.87 8.30 -6.05
CA GLU A 309 -20.78 9.50 -6.90
C GLU A 309 -19.33 9.82 -7.27
N GLY A 310 -18.39 9.67 -6.31
CA GLY A 310 -16.96 9.78 -6.57
C GLY A 310 -16.46 8.79 -7.62
N VAL A 311 -16.94 7.54 -7.57
CA VAL A 311 -16.62 6.51 -8.59
C VAL A 311 -17.15 6.90 -9.95
N GLU A 312 -18.42 7.30 -10.05
CA GLU A 312 -19.03 7.71 -11.32
C GLU A 312 -18.30 8.90 -11.94
N ARG A 313 -18.00 9.91 -11.12
CA ARG A 313 -17.31 11.13 -11.57
C ARG A 313 -15.87 10.88 -12.02
N LEU A 314 -15.13 9.99 -11.35
CA LEU A 314 -13.70 9.79 -11.58
C LEU A 314 -13.39 8.59 -12.47
N GLY A 315 -14.35 7.68 -12.69
CA GLY A 315 -14.21 6.54 -13.59
C GLY A 315 -13.32 5.40 -13.08
N TYR A 316 -12.97 5.35 -11.79
CA TYR A 316 -12.17 4.27 -11.22
C TYR A 316 -12.64 3.81 -9.84
N ASN A 317 -12.55 2.51 -9.58
CA ASN A 317 -13.12 1.87 -8.40
C ASN A 317 -12.57 2.39 -7.05
N ARG A 318 -11.26 2.68 -6.97
CA ARG A 318 -10.62 3.19 -5.74
C ARG A 318 -11.20 4.53 -5.24
N ALA A 319 -11.89 5.29 -6.10
CA ALA A 319 -12.55 6.54 -5.71
C ALA A 319 -13.59 6.34 -4.59
N ILE A 320 -14.17 5.14 -4.49
CA ILE A 320 -15.21 4.80 -3.50
C ILE A 320 -14.78 5.04 -2.04
N ASN A 321 -13.48 4.97 -1.75
CA ASN A 321 -12.89 5.17 -0.42
C ASN A 321 -11.92 6.37 -0.39
N ARG A 322 -12.15 7.37 -1.27
CA ARG A 322 -11.29 8.57 -1.40
C ARG A 322 -12.08 9.86 -1.41
N LYS A 323 -13.28 9.88 -0.81
CA LYS A 323 -14.15 11.07 -0.80
C LYS A 323 -13.39 12.27 -0.25
N LYS A 324 -13.32 13.33 -1.06
CA LYS A 324 -12.82 14.63 -0.63
C LYS A 324 -13.99 15.43 -0.10
N TYR A 325 -13.80 16.06 1.05
CA TYR A 325 -14.78 16.93 1.68
C TYR A 325 -14.34 18.38 1.54
N GLN A 326 -15.29 19.29 1.35
CA GLN A 326 -15.02 20.69 1.57
C GLN A 326 -14.84 20.96 3.07
N ALA A 327 -14.01 21.94 3.42
CA ALA A 327 -13.88 22.36 4.82
C ALA A 327 -15.26 22.77 5.37
N GLY A 328 -15.64 22.25 6.54
CA GLY A 328 -16.95 22.48 7.13
C GLY A 328 -18.07 21.53 6.69
N GLU A 329 -17.90 20.76 5.60
CA GLU A 329 -18.98 19.96 5.00
C GLU A 329 -19.58 18.93 5.97
N ILE A 330 -18.73 18.33 6.82
CA ILE A 330 -19.11 17.25 7.73
C ILE A 330 -19.14 17.66 9.20
N ASP A 331 -18.87 18.93 9.53
CA ASP A 331 -18.73 19.40 10.91
C ASP A 331 -20.03 19.17 11.68
N HIS A 332 -21.19 19.56 11.13
CA HIS A 332 -22.49 19.31 11.75
C HIS A 332 -22.76 17.82 12.04
N LYS A 333 -22.22 16.90 11.22
CA LYS A 333 -22.35 15.45 11.46
C LYS A 333 -21.37 14.98 12.51
N LEU A 334 -20.19 15.57 12.60
CA LEU A 334 -19.23 15.26 13.67
C LEU A 334 -19.70 15.83 15.02
N ASP A 335 -20.46 16.91 15.03
CA ASP A 335 -21.01 17.53 16.25
C ASP A 335 -22.32 16.88 16.73
N ASP A 336 -23.11 16.30 15.82
CA ASP A 336 -24.33 15.57 16.19
C ASP A 336 -24.02 14.21 16.83
N ILE A 337 -24.21 14.11 18.16
CA ILE A 337 -24.00 12.90 18.96
C ILE A 337 -24.77 11.67 18.46
N ASN A 338 -25.87 11.87 17.75
CA ASN A 338 -26.68 10.77 17.23
C ASN A 338 -26.17 10.24 15.88
N SER A 339 -25.35 11.02 15.19
CA SER A 339 -24.85 10.68 13.86
C SER A 339 -23.87 9.51 13.90
N LEU A 340 -23.83 8.76 12.79
CA LEU A 340 -22.84 7.70 12.57
C LEU A 340 -21.40 8.21 12.69
N ARG A 341 -21.10 9.39 12.12
CA ARG A 341 -19.75 9.95 12.09
C ARG A 341 -19.26 10.31 13.48
N HIS A 342 -20.11 10.95 14.28
CA HIS A 342 -19.78 11.28 15.67
C HIS A 342 -19.50 10.01 16.47
N LYS A 343 -20.38 9.01 16.39
CA LYS A 343 -20.22 7.76 17.16
C LYS A 343 -18.96 7.00 16.77
N VAL A 344 -18.63 6.95 15.47
CA VAL A 344 -17.38 6.36 14.98
C VAL A 344 -16.16 7.14 15.49
N TYR A 345 -16.16 8.47 15.31
CA TYR A 345 -15.05 9.33 15.72
C TYR A 345 -14.78 9.24 17.22
N SER A 346 -15.83 9.37 18.04
CA SER A 346 -15.75 9.29 19.49
C SER A 346 -15.30 7.90 19.97
N GLY A 347 -15.84 6.82 19.38
CA GLY A 347 -15.47 5.46 19.72
C GLY A 347 -14.00 5.14 19.39
N LEU A 348 -13.54 5.49 18.18
CA LEU A 348 -12.14 5.31 17.81
C LEU A 348 -11.21 6.19 18.65
N SER A 349 -11.56 7.45 18.88
CA SER A 349 -10.76 8.37 19.70
C SER A 349 -10.59 7.85 21.14
N ALA A 350 -11.64 7.23 21.70
CA ALA A 350 -11.55 6.57 23.01
C ALA A 350 -10.57 5.39 22.98
N LEU A 351 -10.65 4.50 21.98
CA LEU A 351 -9.71 3.37 21.85
C LEU A 351 -8.26 3.83 21.65
N ILE A 352 -8.03 4.85 20.83
CA ILE A 352 -6.70 5.43 20.61
C ILE A 352 -6.15 6.01 21.91
N SER A 353 -6.98 6.74 22.66
CA SER A 353 -6.60 7.33 23.93
C SER A 353 -6.23 6.26 24.96
N LEU A 354 -7.02 5.18 25.03
CA LEU A 354 -6.74 4.03 25.88
C LEU A 354 -5.42 3.36 25.49
N ARG A 355 -5.20 3.07 24.20
CA ARG A 355 -3.96 2.46 23.72
C ARG A 355 -2.73 3.27 24.14
N ARG A 356 -2.78 4.59 24.01
CA ARG A 356 -1.67 5.49 24.34
C ARG A 356 -1.29 5.50 25.83
N GLN A 357 -2.22 5.14 26.71
CA GLN A 357 -1.99 5.11 28.16
C GLN A 357 -1.51 3.75 28.66
N GLU A 358 -1.67 2.69 27.85
CA GLU A 358 -1.38 1.32 28.25
C GLU A 358 -0.05 0.83 27.67
N LYS A 359 0.91 0.55 28.56
CA LYS A 359 2.26 0.11 28.19
C LYS A 359 2.26 -1.27 27.52
N ALA A 360 1.27 -2.12 27.81
CA ALA A 360 1.15 -3.43 27.18
C ALA A 360 0.97 -3.36 25.65
N PHE A 361 0.56 -2.22 25.09
CA PHE A 361 0.46 -2.01 23.64
C PHE A 361 1.70 -1.35 23.01
N HIS A 362 2.82 -1.27 23.76
CA HIS A 362 4.09 -0.89 23.17
C HIS A 362 4.48 -1.93 22.09
N PRO A 363 5.01 -1.53 20.91
CA PRO A 363 5.34 -2.46 19.83
C PRO A 363 6.28 -3.61 20.21
N ASP A 364 7.16 -3.40 21.19
CA ASP A 364 8.10 -4.42 21.71
C ASP A 364 7.48 -5.37 22.75
N SER A 365 6.21 -5.17 23.10
CA SER A 365 5.52 -6.03 24.07
C SER A 365 5.25 -7.41 23.46
N GLN A 366 5.27 -8.45 24.30
CA GLN A 366 4.90 -9.78 23.86
C GLN A 366 3.39 -9.87 23.62
N ALA A 367 3.00 -10.34 22.44
CA ALA A 367 1.63 -10.71 22.12
C ALA A 367 1.51 -12.24 22.08
N ARG A 368 0.34 -12.76 22.48
CA ARG A 368 -0.03 -14.19 22.37
C ARG A 368 -1.40 -14.26 21.71
N PHE A 369 -1.53 -15.10 20.68
CA PHE A 369 -2.71 -15.19 19.83
C PHE A 369 -3.36 -16.56 19.85
#